data_AF-A0A964HEG9-F1
#
_entry.id   AF-A0A964HEG9-F1
#
_cell.length_a   1.000
_cell.length_b   1.000
_cell.length_c   1.000
_cell.angle_alpha   90.00
_cell.angle_beta   90.00
_cell.angle_gamma   90.00
#
_symmetry.space_group_name_H-M   'P 1'
#
loop_
_entity.id
_entity.type
_entity.pdbx_description
1 polymer ?
#
loop_
_entity_poly.entity_id
_entity_poly.type
_entity_poly.pdbx_seq_one_letter_code
_entity_poly.pdbx_strand_id
1 'polypeptide(L)' 'MDSPEFDAALANDDGLAAKQHLAAGRAIYYGDERYPEGLVKEYPDGRKQLVTIDVQRKVTVLRDL' A
#
# COMPACT_ATOMS: atom_id res chain seq x y z
N MET A 1 -8.60 13.98 16.16
CA MET A 1 -9.70 13.03 15.84
C MET A 1 -9.03 11.68 15.71
N ASP A 2 -8.73 11.06 16.84
CA ASP A 2 -8.19 9.71 16.93
C ASP A 2 -9.40 8.86 17.31
N SER A 3 -10.00 8.21 16.32
CA SER A 3 -11.27 7.49 16.52
C SER A 3 -10.92 6.01 16.68
N PRO A 4 -10.98 5.44 17.89
CA PRO A 4 -10.55 4.05 18.14
C PRO A 4 -11.34 3.02 17.32
N GLU A 5 -12.52 3.39 16.83
CA GLU A 5 -13.32 2.58 15.91
C GLU A 5 -12.66 2.44 14.51
N PHE A 6 -11.93 3.46 14.07
CA PHE A 6 -11.21 3.45 12.78
C PHE A 6 -9.96 2.56 12.87
N ASP A 7 -9.23 2.62 13.98
CA ASP A 7 -8.08 1.73 14.23
C ASP A 7 -8.51 0.27 14.37
N ALA A 8 -9.64 0.01 15.06
CA ALA A 8 -10.20 -1.34 15.16
C ALA A 8 -10.68 -1.88 13.80
N ALA A 9 -11.26 -1.02 12.96
CA ALA A 9 -11.69 -1.39 11.61
C ALA A 9 -10.48 -1.70 10.70
N LEU A 10 -9.38 -0.96 10.82
CA LEU A 10 -8.14 -1.22 10.08
C LEU A 10 -7.45 -2.51 10.58
N ALA A 11 -7.46 -2.75 11.89
CA ALA A 11 -6.92 -3.97 12.50
C ALA A 11 -7.69 -5.24 12.09
N ASN A 12 -8.96 -5.10 11.70
CA ASN A 12 -9.82 -6.20 11.26
C ASN A 12 -10.11 -6.15 9.73
N ASP A 13 -9.38 -5.32 8.97
CA ASP A 13 -9.43 -5.36 7.51
C ASP A 13 -8.61 -6.56 7.02
N ASP A 14 -9.30 -7.60 6.54
CA ASP A 14 -8.69 -8.81 5.99
C ASP A 14 -7.91 -8.57 4.68
N GLY A 15 -7.88 -7.33 4.19
CA GLY A 15 -7.22 -6.91 2.96
C GLY A 15 -7.82 -7.59 1.73
N LEU A 16 -9.09 -8.00 1.81
CA LEU A 16 -9.76 -8.78 0.77
C LEU A 16 -9.83 -8.00 -0.55
N ALA A 17 -10.13 -6.71 -0.48
CA ALA A 17 -10.13 -5.84 -1.65
C ALA A 17 -8.73 -5.75 -2.28
N ALA A 18 -7.69 -5.60 -1.47
CA ALA A 18 -6.30 -5.57 -1.94
C ALA A 18 -5.92 -6.88 -2.67
N LYS A 19 -6.28 -8.04 -2.10
CA LYS A 19 -6.09 -9.36 -2.72
C LYS A 19 -6.88 -9.51 -4.02
N GLN A 20 -8.12 -9.03 -4.08
CA GLN A 20 -8.94 -9.04 -5.30
C GLN A 20 -8.34 -8.16 -6.40
N HIS A 21 -7.79 -6.99 -6.05
CA HIS A 21 -7.13 -6.11 -7.00
C HIS A 21 -5.86 -6.73 -7.59
N LEU A 22 -5.04 -7.37 -6.75
CA LEU A 22 -3.86 -8.12 -7.20
C LEU A 22 -4.25 -9.29 -8.11
N ALA A 23 -5.26 -10.07 -7.72
CA ALA A 23 -5.78 -11.16 -8.55
C ALA A 23 -6.34 -10.67 -9.90
N ALA A 24 -6.86 -9.44 -9.94
CA ALA A 24 -7.31 -8.78 -11.17
C ALA A 24 -6.18 -8.15 -12.00
N GLY A 25 -4.90 -8.38 -11.65
CA GLY A 25 -3.75 -7.87 -12.39
C GLY A 25 -3.46 -6.40 -12.13
N ARG A 26 -3.98 -5.81 -11.04
CA ARG A 26 -3.76 -4.41 -10.68
C ARG A 26 -2.77 -4.32 -9.53
N ALA A 27 -1.78 -3.45 -9.67
CA ALA A 27 -0.89 -3.13 -8.57
C ALA A 27 -1.66 -2.39 -7.46
N ILE A 28 -1.32 -2.69 -6.22
CA ILE A 28 -1.88 -2.02 -5.04
C ILE A 28 -0.80 -1.17 -4.38
N TYR A 29 -1.25 -0.14 -3.66
CA TYR A 29 -0.39 0.75 -2.89
C TYR A 29 -0.86 0.75 -1.45
N TYR A 30 0.04 0.51 -0.51
CA TYR A 30 -0.27 0.54 0.91
C TYR A 30 0.89 1.14 1.71
N GLY A 31 0.57 1.76 2.85
CA GLY A 31 1.57 2.20 3.82
C GLY A 31 2.01 1.02 4.68
N ASP A 32 3.31 0.93 4.98
CA ASP A 32 3.88 -0.10 5.84
C ASP A 32 4.75 0.60 6.89
N GLU A 33 4.53 0.29 8.18
CA GLU A 33 5.26 0.89 9.29
C GLU A 33 6.78 0.63 9.21
N ARG A 34 7.21 -0.41 8.49
CA ARG A 34 8.63 -0.71 8.24
C ARG A 34 9.27 0.25 7.24
N TYR A 35 8.45 0.94 6.44
CA TYR A 35 8.90 1.85 5.39
C TYR A 35 8.19 3.21 5.48
N PRO A 36 8.39 3.96 6.58
CA PRO A 36 7.72 5.24 6.80
C PRO A 36 8.11 6.32 5.77
N GLU A 37 9.20 6.13 5.03
CA GLU A 37 9.64 7.06 3.99
C GLU A 37 8.81 7.00 2.69
N GLY A 38 7.89 6.03 2.54
CA GLY A 38 7.11 5.88 1.32
C GLY A 38 5.93 4.93 1.40
N LEU A 39 5.47 4.50 0.24
CA LEU A 39 4.37 3.56 0.04
C LEU A 39 4.89 2.29 -0.62
N VAL A 40 4.44 1.13 -0.15
CA VAL A 40 4.73 -0.14 -0.82
C VAL A 40 3.77 -0.30 -1.99
N LYS A 41 4.33 -0.43 -3.19
CA LYS A 41 3.63 -0.84 -4.40
C LYS A 41 3.84 -2.34 -4.60
N GLU A 42 2.78 -3.12 -4.41
CA GLU A 42 2.80 -4.56 -4.66
C GLU A 42 2.19 -4.86 -6.04
N TYR A 43 2.91 -5.63 -6.84
CA TYR A 43 2.50 -6.06 -8.15
C TYR A 43 1.79 -7.42 -8.09
N PRO A 44 0.92 -7.73 -9.06
CA PRO A 44 0.25 -9.03 -9.16
C PRO A 44 1.18 -10.25 -9.18
N ASP A 45 2.41 -10.06 -9.68
CA ASP A 45 3.43 -11.11 -9.75
C ASP A 45 4.20 -11.32 -8.43
N GLY A 46 3.85 -10.57 -7.38
CA GLY A 46 4.47 -10.65 -6.06
C GLY A 46 5.67 -9.73 -5.87
N ARG A 47 6.17 -9.07 -6.92
CA ARG A 47 7.18 -8.00 -6.77
C ARG A 47 6.64 -6.87 -5.91
N LYS A 48 7.51 -6.30 -5.09
CA LYS A 48 7.21 -5.14 -4.25
C LYS A 48 8.25 -4.05 -4.48
N GLN A 49 7.80 -2.82 -4.49
CA GLN A 49 8.66 -1.65 -4.63
C GLN A 49 8.25 -0.60 -3.63
N LEU A 50 9.22 0.03 -3.00
CA LEU A 50 8.98 1.23 -2.21
C LEU A 50 8.95 2.43 -3.16
N VAL A 51 7.86 3.19 -3.13
CA VAL A 51 7.64 4.35 -3.98
C VAL A 51 7.27 5.58 -3.15
N THR A 52 7.54 6.76 -3.68
CA THR A 52 7.02 8.02 -3.14
C THR A 52 6.15 8.72 -4.18
N ILE A 53 5.18 9.51 -3.72
CA ILE A 53 4.25 10.24 -4.58
C ILE A 53 4.41 11.73 -4.25
N ASP A 54 4.77 12.52 -5.26
CA ASP A 54 4.90 13.97 -5.07
C ASP A 54 3.54 14.70 -5.20
N VAL A 55 3.56 16.00 -4.94
CA VAL A 55 2.35 16.86 -5.06
C VAL A 55 1.80 16.96 -6.49
N GLN A 56 2.57 16.56 -7.49
CA GLN A 56 2.15 16.49 -8.89
C GLN A 56 1.59 15.10 -9.25
N ARG A 57 1.40 14.23 -8.27
CA ARG A 57 0.98 12.81 -8.41
C ARG A 57 1.99 11.95 -9.18
N LYS A 58 3.25 12.39 -9.28
CA LYS A 58 4.32 11.61 -9.88
C LYS A 58 4.77 10.54 -8.91
N VAL A 59 4.68 9.29 -9.35
CA VAL A 59 5.20 8.13 -8.61
C VAL A 59 6.68 7.97 -8.95
N THR A 60 7.54 7.95 -7.94
CA THR A 60 8.98 7.69 -8.07
C THR A 60 9.34 6.44 -7.29
N VAL A 61 10.04 5.51 -7.93
CA VAL A 61 10.54 4.29 -7.26
C VAL A 61 11.80 4.65 -6.46
N LEU A 62 11.77 4.33 -5.15
CA LEU A 62 12.91 4.51 -4.25
C LEU A 62 13.81 3.27 -4.28
N ARG A 63 13.25 2.07 -4.15
CA ARG A 63 13.96 0.78 -4.21
C ARG A 63 13.00 -0.41 -4.38
N ASP A 64 13.51 -1.53 -4.87
CA ASP A 64 12.83 -2.83 -4.79
C ASP A 64 12.86 -3.36 -3.34
N LEU A 65 11.85 -4.17 -2.97
CA LEU A 65 11.69 -4.78 -1.65
C LEU A 65 11.72 -6.31 -1.72
#